data_AF-A0A951GAB6-F1
#
_entry.id   AF-A0A951GAB6-F1
#
_cell.length_a   1.000
_cell.length_b   1.000
_cell.length_c   1.000
_cell.angle_alpha   90.00
_cell.angle_beta   90.00
_cell.angle_gamma   90.00
#
_symmetry.space_group_name_H-M   'P 1'
#
loop_
_entity.id
_entity.type
_entity.pdbx_description
1 polymer ?
#
loop_
_entity_poly.entity_id
_entity_poly.type
_entity_poly.pdbx_seq_one_letter_code
_entity_poly.pdbx_strand_id
1 'polypeptide(L)'
;MTWVLVGVVVVLLVVIGLLLARQQRSRQLKQDFGPEYQRAVAQHGDQRSAEKELTDRRRRVQKFEIRPLAPGSRERYTERWGATQRHFVDEPVAAVGEAHALVQEVMHERGYPVEGDFEQRAADISVEHPNVVENYRAANQISVEARNGRASTEQLRQSMVHFRALFDDLLTPGEDERTDGPRAAGEREQSGQQAEQGTVPDQTIRRG
;
A
#
# COMPACT_ATOMS: atom_id res chain seq x y z
N MET A 1 45.89 -34.55 -4.90
CA MET A 1 45.85 -33.22 -4.25
C MET A 1 44.96 -32.22 -5.01
N THR A 2 45.03 -32.17 -6.34
CA THR A 2 44.21 -31.28 -7.19
C THR A 2 42.69 -31.47 -7.04
N TRP A 3 42.19 -32.71 -7.04
CA TRP A 3 40.76 -33.00 -6.85
C TRP A 3 40.20 -32.56 -5.49
N VAL A 4 41.01 -32.62 -4.44
CA VAL A 4 40.64 -32.11 -3.10
C VAL A 4 40.52 -30.59 -3.14
N LEU A 5 41.46 -29.91 -3.81
CA LEU A 5 41.45 -28.46 -3.95
C LEU A 5 40.23 -27.98 -4.78
N VAL A 6 39.91 -28.68 -5.87
CA VAL A 6 38.70 -28.42 -6.68
C VAL A 6 37.43 -28.62 -5.85
N GLY A 7 37.34 -29.72 -5.07
CA GLY A 7 36.19 -29.98 -4.21
C GLY A 7 35.97 -28.89 -3.16
N VAL A 8 37.03 -28.43 -2.50
CA VAL A 8 36.97 -27.34 -1.51
C VAL A 8 36.50 -26.04 -2.15
N VAL A 9 37.00 -25.69 -3.35
CA VAL A 9 36.58 -24.48 -4.07
C VAL A 9 35.09 -24.55 -4.43
N VAL A 10 34.59 -25.70 -4.91
CA VAL A 10 33.16 -25.86 -5.23
C VAL A 10 32.28 -25.69 -3.99
N VAL A 11 32.65 -26.31 -2.87
CA VAL A 11 31.91 -26.15 -1.60
C VAL A 11 31.90 -24.69 -1.15
N LEU A 12 33.05 -24.00 -1.25
CA LEU A 12 33.16 -22.58 -0.88
C LEU A 12 32.25 -21.70 -1.75
N LEU A 13 32.22 -21.93 -3.07
CA LEU A 13 31.35 -21.20 -3.99
C LEU A 13 29.87 -21.43 -3.69
N VAL A 14 29.48 -22.67 -3.37
CA VAL A 14 28.09 -22.99 -2.96
C VAL A 14 27.71 -22.25 -1.67
N VAL A 15 28.59 -22.26 -0.66
CA VAL A 15 28.35 -21.55 0.61
C VAL A 15 28.21 -20.04 0.38
N ILE A 16 29.11 -19.43 -0.40
CA ILE A 16 29.03 -18.00 -0.74
C ILE A 16 27.72 -17.70 -1.47
N GLY A 17 27.34 -18.52 -2.45
CA GLY A 17 26.08 -18.38 -3.18
C GLY A 17 24.86 -18.43 -2.25
N LEU A 18 24.82 -19.36 -1.30
CA LEU A 18 23.75 -19.46 -0.31
C LEU A 18 23.69 -18.24 0.61
N LEU A 19 24.84 -17.72 1.04
CA LEU A 19 24.91 -16.51 1.87
C LEU A 19 24.41 -15.28 1.13
N LEU A 20 24.83 -15.08 -0.13
CA LEU A 20 24.38 -13.98 -0.97
C LEU A 20 22.87 -14.04 -1.23
N ALA A 21 22.35 -15.23 -1.57
CA ALA A 21 20.92 -15.43 -1.79
C ALA A 21 20.10 -15.12 -0.52
N ARG A 22 20.59 -15.55 0.66
CA ARG A 22 19.95 -15.25 1.93
C ARG A 22 19.96 -13.76 2.24
N GLN A 23 21.07 -13.08 1.98
CA GLN A 23 21.19 -11.65 2.21
C GLN A 23 20.27 -10.84 1.29
N GLN A 24 20.13 -11.23 0.02
CA GLN A 24 19.21 -10.58 -0.90
C GLN A 24 17.74 -10.75 -0.46
N ARG A 25 17.32 -11.97 -0.08
CA ARG A 25 15.96 -12.22 0.43
C ARG A 25 15.64 -11.37 1.66
N SER A 26 16.59 -11.28 2.59
CA SER A 26 16.45 -10.45 3.78
C SER A 26 16.27 -8.98 3.43
N ARG A 27 17.10 -8.45 2.52
CA ARG A 27 16.99 -7.06 2.04
C ARG A 27 15.64 -6.80 1.38
N GLN A 28 15.16 -7.72 0.56
CA GLN A 28 13.87 -7.62 -0.10
C GLN A 28 12.73 -7.61 0.93
N LEU A 29 12.72 -8.53 1.88
CA LEU A 29 11.72 -8.53 2.96
C LEU A 29 11.73 -7.22 3.76
N LYS A 30 12.92 -6.70 4.08
CA LYS A 30 13.05 -5.44 4.81
C LYS A 30 12.55 -4.24 3.98
N GLN A 31 12.75 -4.26 2.67
CA GLN A 31 12.24 -3.23 1.76
C GLN A 31 10.72 -3.30 1.64
N ASP A 32 10.19 -4.50 1.41
CA ASP A 32 8.76 -4.72 1.17
C ASP A 32 7.92 -4.48 2.43
N PHE A 33 8.36 -4.95 3.60
CA PHE A 33 7.61 -4.83 4.85
C PHE A 33 7.94 -3.57 5.65
N GLY A 34 9.06 -2.88 5.35
CA GLY A 34 9.43 -1.64 6.02
C GLY A 34 9.38 -1.79 7.56
N PRO A 35 8.64 -0.92 8.29
CA PRO A 35 8.45 -0.98 9.75
C PRO A 35 7.99 -2.33 10.30
N GLU A 36 7.18 -3.06 9.53
CA GLU A 36 6.65 -4.37 9.95
C GLU A 36 7.76 -5.41 10.07
N TYR A 37 8.85 -5.26 9.31
CA TYR A 37 10.02 -6.12 9.45
C TYR A 37 10.65 -5.98 10.85
N GLN A 38 10.86 -4.75 11.33
CA GLN A 38 11.43 -4.54 12.66
C GLN A 38 10.49 -5.04 13.75
N ARG A 39 9.17 -4.87 13.58
CA ARG A 39 8.18 -5.43 14.49
C ARG A 39 8.24 -6.95 14.55
N ALA A 40 8.28 -7.63 13.41
CA ALA A 40 8.37 -9.09 13.37
C ALA A 40 9.65 -9.60 14.04
N VAL A 41 10.80 -8.93 13.83
CA VAL A 41 12.06 -9.26 14.51
C VAL A 41 11.95 -9.06 16.02
N ALA A 42 11.35 -7.96 16.47
CA ALA A 42 11.15 -7.69 17.90
C ALA A 42 10.21 -8.73 18.55
N GLN A 43 9.16 -9.15 17.85
CA GLN A 43 8.19 -10.12 18.33
C GLN A 43 8.77 -11.55 18.42
N HIS A 44 9.55 -11.97 17.43
CA HIS A 44 10.11 -13.31 17.37
C HIS A 44 11.47 -13.46 18.08
N GLY A 45 12.17 -12.35 18.36
CA GLY A 45 13.47 -12.34 19.02
C GLY A 45 14.66 -12.73 18.14
N ASP A 46 14.41 -13.29 16.95
CA ASP A 46 15.43 -13.61 15.97
C ASP A 46 14.99 -13.33 14.53
N GLN A 47 15.97 -12.98 13.70
CA GLN A 47 15.75 -12.61 12.30
C GLN A 47 15.22 -13.76 11.45
N ARG A 48 15.65 -15.00 11.72
CA ARG A 48 15.29 -16.16 10.87
C ARG A 48 13.81 -16.52 11.04
N SER A 49 13.32 -16.50 12.28
CA SER A 49 11.91 -16.76 12.59
C SER A 49 11.01 -15.65 12.04
N ALA A 50 11.41 -14.38 12.18
CA ALA A 50 10.69 -13.25 11.61
C ALA A 50 10.60 -13.33 10.07
N GLU A 51 11.72 -13.56 9.38
CA GLU A 51 11.72 -13.67 7.91
C GLU A 51 10.88 -14.85 7.41
N LYS A 52 10.89 -15.98 8.13
CA LYS A 52 10.04 -17.12 7.82
C LYS A 52 8.56 -16.73 7.93
N GLU A 53 8.19 -16.08 9.02
CA GLU A 53 6.81 -15.67 9.29
C GLU A 53 6.30 -14.65 8.27
N LEU A 54 7.10 -13.64 7.91
CA LEU A 54 6.80 -12.68 6.84
C LEU A 54 6.66 -13.35 5.46
N THR A 55 7.50 -14.35 5.18
CA THR A 55 7.40 -15.14 3.95
C THR A 55 6.10 -15.94 3.92
N ASP A 56 5.70 -16.55 5.04
CA ASP A 56 4.47 -17.32 5.15
C ASP A 56 3.23 -16.42 5.05
N ARG A 57 3.26 -15.19 5.60
CA ARG A 57 2.25 -14.15 5.37
C ARG A 57 2.06 -13.89 3.88
N ARG A 58 3.15 -13.59 3.16
CA ARG A 58 3.10 -13.30 1.73
C ARG A 58 2.51 -14.47 0.93
N ARG A 59 2.86 -15.70 1.30
CA ARG A 59 2.30 -16.92 0.68
C ARG A 59 0.81 -17.11 0.94
N ARG A 60 0.29 -16.67 2.08
CA ARG A 60 -1.16 -16.66 2.34
C ARG A 60 -1.85 -15.59 1.50
N VAL A 61 -1.32 -14.37 1.51
CA VAL A 61 -1.90 -13.23 0.78
C VAL A 61 -1.92 -13.46 -0.73
N GLN A 62 -0.91 -14.12 -1.30
CA GLN A 62 -0.91 -14.53 -2.72
C GLN A 62 -2.07 -15.44 -3.13
N LYS A 63 -2.76 -16.07 -2.18
CA LYS A 63 -3.94 -16.90 -2.44
C LYS A 63 -5.24 -16.10 -2.40
N PHE A 64 -5.20 -14.85 -1.97
CA PHE A 64 -6.36 -13.97 -1.93
C PHE A 64 -6.56 -13.36 -3.32
N GLU A 65 -7.82 -13.25 -3.74
CA GLU A 65 -8.16 -12.56 -4.98
C GLU A 65 -8.30 -11.06 -4.71
N ILE A 66 -7.17 -10.40 -4.42
CA ILE A 66 -7.18 -8.97 -4.10
C ILE A 66 -7.34 -8.17 -5.40
N ARG A 67 -8.33 -7.28 -5.45
CA ARG A 67 -8.63 -6.45 -6.63
C ARG A 67 -8.79 -4.97 -6.25
N PRO A 68 -8.42 -4.04 -7.15
CA PRO A 68 -8.74 -2.63 -6.97
C PRO A 68 -10.25 -2.41 -6.87
N LEU A 69 -10.66 -1.41 -6.08
CA LEU A 69 -12.05 -1.00 -6.01
C LEU A 69 -12.50 -0.32 -7.30
N ALA A 70 -13.70 -0.66 -7.77
CA ALA A 70 -14.34 0.07 -8.84
C ALA A 70 -14.47 1.57 -8.50
N PRO A 71 -14.33 2.49 -9.47
CA PRO A 71 -14.44 3.94 -9.23
C PRO A 71 -15.70 4.34 -8.44
N GLY A 72 -16.87 3.83 -8.81
CA GLY A 72 -18.12 4.10 -8.11
C GLY A 72 -18.17 3.57 -6.67
N SER A 73 -17.45 2.48 -6.36
CA SER A 73 -17.30 2.00 -4.98
C SER A 73 -16.42 2.93 -4.16
N ARG A 74 -15.33 3.46 -4.71
CA ARG A 74 -14.48 4.44 -4.03
C ARG A 74 -15.23 5.71 -3.68
N GLU A 75 -16.03 6.24 -4.60
CA GLU A 75 -16.88 7.41 -4.36
C GLU A 75 -17.89 7.14 -3.24
N ARG A 76 -18.62 6.02 -3.31
CA ARG A 76 -19.58 5.59 -2.29
C ARG A 76 -18.95 5.46 -0.90
N TYR A 77 -17.78 4.82 -0.81
CA TYR A 77 -17.10 4.67 0.47
C TYR A 77 -16.59 6.01 1.00
N THR A 78 -16.08 6.89 0.14
CA THR A 78 -15.63 8.24 0.53
C THR A 78 -16.77 9.07 1.11
N GLU A 79 -17.95 9.02 0.49
CA GLU A 79 -19.15 9.70 1.00
C GLU A 79 -19.56 9.15 2.39
N ARG A 80 -19.60 7.82 2.53
CA ARG A 80 -19.94 7.16 3.80
C ARG A 80 -18.93 7.50 4.90
N TRP A 81 -17.64 7.55 4.58
CA TRP A 81 -16.61 7.99 5.50
C TRP A 81 -16.88 9.42 6.00
N GLY A 82 -17.23 10.34 5.10
CA GLY A 82 -17.60 11.71 5.45
C GLY A 82 -18.87 11.80 6.31
N ALA A 83 -19.82 10.87 6.16
CA ALA A 83 -20.98 10.77 7.05
C ALA A 83 -20.58 10.30 8.46
N THR A 84 -19.77 9.24 8.57
CA THR A 84 -19.25 8.75 9.86
C THR A 84 -18.42 9.80 10.60
N GLN A 85 -17.62 10.61 9.89
CA GLN A 85 -16.89 11.73 10.50
C GLN A 85 -17.80 12.80 11.10
N ARG A 86 -18.93 13.12 10.44
CA ARG A 86 -19.92 14.06 10.99
C ARG A 86 -20.60 13.48 12.23
N HIS A 87 -20.93 12.19 12.18
CA HIS A 87 -21.56 11.50 13.31
C HIS A 87 -20.68 11.48 14.57
N PHE A 88 -19.35 11.50 14.41
CA PHE A 88 -18.41 11.53 15.54
C PHE A 88 -18.63 12.70 16.51
N VAL A 89 -19.13 13.85 16.02
CA VAL A 89 -19.36 15.04 16.86
C VAL A 89 -20.40 14.76 17.94
N ASP A 90 -21.45 14.02 17.59
CA ASP A 90 -22.57 13.72 18.47
C ASP A 90 -22.40 12.36 19.18
N GLU A 91 -21.93 11.34 18.44
CA GLU A 91 -21.81 9.96 18.93
C GLU A 91 -20.40 9.37 18.64
N PRO A 92 -19.36 9.77 19.39
CA PRO A 92 -17.97 9.43 19.06
C PRO A 92 -17.65 7.93 19.14
N VAL A 93 -18.27 7.20 20.08
CA VAL A 93 -18.07 5.74 20.21
C VAL A 93 -18.73 4.99 19.04
N ALA A 94 -19.94 5.41 18.64
CA ALA A 94 -20.65 4.81 17.51
C ALA A 94 -19.88 5.06 16.20
N ALA A 95 -19.44 6.30 15.97
CA ALA A 95 -18.67 6.67 14.79
C ALA A 95 -17.34 5.90 14.65
N VAL A 96 -16.62 5.65 15.75
CA VAL A 96 -15.41 4.80 15.71
C VAL A 96 -15.76 3.34 15.35
N GLY A 97 -16.90 2.84 15.82
CA GLY A 97 -17.43 1.53 15.43
C GLY A 97 -17.78 1.45 13.94
N GLU A 98 -18.43 2.49 13.41
CA GLU A 98 -18.75 2.63 11.99
C GLU A 98 -17.49 2.74 11.13
N ALA A 99 -16.48 3.51 11.55
CA ALA A 99 -15.21 3.63 10.84
C ALA A 99 -14.50 2.27 10.73
N HIS A 100 -14.49 1.49 11.81
CA HIS A 100 -13.99 0.12 11.78
C HIS A 100 -14.80 -0.76 10.83
N ALA A 101 -16.14 -0.66 10.84
CA ALA A 101 -16.99 -1.42 9.91
C ALA A 101 -16.70 -1.05 8.45
N LEU A 102 -16.58 0.25 8.14
CA LEU A 102 -16.23 0.73 6.80
C LEU A 102 -14.89 0.19 6.30
N VAL A 103 -13.85 0.18 7.15
CA VAL A 103 -12.55 -0.41 6.81
C VAL A 103 -12.71 -1.90 6.49
N GLN A 104 -13.46 -2.65 7.29
CA GLN A 104 -13.71 -4.07 7.03
C GLN A 104 -14.51 -4.28 5.74
N GLU A 105 -15.53 -3.48 5.46
CA GLU A 105 -16.28 -3.58 4.20
C GLU A 105 -15.40 -3.33 2.98
N VAL A 106 -14.54 -2.31 3.04
CA VAL A 106 -13.57 -2.02 1.98
C VAL A 106 -12.58 -3.17 1.81
N MET A 107 -12.05 -3.70 2.91
CA MET A 107 -11.16 -4.86 2.90
C MET A 107 -11.85 -6.07 2.24
N HIS A 108 -13.10 -6.33 2.60
CA HIS A 108 -13.87 -7.43 2.05
C HIS A 108 -14.14 -7.26 0.55
N GLU A 109 -14.58 -6.08 0.10
CA GLU A 109 -14.82 -5.81 -1.33
C GLU A 109 -13.53 -5.91 -2.15
N ARG A 110 -12.39 -5.54 -1.57
CA ARG A 110 -11.07 -5.74 -2.19
C ARG A 110 -10.63 -7.19 -2.21
N GLY A 111 -11.26 -8.12 -1.48
CA GLY A 111 -10.92 -9.54 -1.46
C GLY A 111 -10.06 -9.99 -0.28
N TYR A 112 -9.84 -9.15 0.74
CA TYR A 112 -9.20 -9.58 1.98
C TYR A 112 -10.19 -10.36 2.87
N PRO A 113 -9.74 -11.43 3.55
CA PRO A 113 -10.52 -12.06 4.59
C PRO A 113 -10.78 -11.09 5.75
N VAL A 114 -12.04 -10.95 6.12
CA VAL A 114 -12.47 -10.15 7.28
C VAL A 114 -12.93 -11.00 8.45
N GLU A 115 -12.93 -12.32 8.30
CA GLU A 115 -13.27 -13.25 9.36
C GLU A 115 -12.02 -13.67 10.14
N GLY A 116 -12.23 -14.13 11.38
CA GLY A 116 -11.16 -14.65 12.22
C GLY A 116 -10.46 -13.61 13.09
N ASP A 117 -9.25 -13.95 13.54
CA ASP A 117 -8.48 -13.17 14.49
C ASP A 117 -8.00 -11.83 13.90
N PHE A 118 -8.03 -10.78 14.71
CA PHE A 118 -7.61 -9.45 14.28
C PHE A 118 -6.12 -9.37 13.94
N GLU A 119 -5.24 -9.97 14.75
CA GLU A 119 -3.81 -9.90 14.50
C GLU A 119 -3.43 -10.65 13.23
N GLN A 120 -4.12 -11.75 12.91
CA GLN A 120 -3.97 -12.44 11.64
C GLN A 120 -4.34 -11.54 10.45
N ARG A 121 -5.49 -10.84 10.51
CA ARG A 121 -5.91 -9.90 9.46
C ARG A 121 -4.95 -8.72 9.30
N ALA A 122 -4.46 -8.16 10.42
CA ALA A 122 -3.45 -7.10 10.41
C ALA A 122 -2.10 -7.61 9.85
N ALA A 123 -1.70 -8.83 10.19
CA ALA A 123 -0.50 -9.45 9.62
C ALA A 123 -0.63 -9.64 8.10
N ASP A 124 -1.78 -10.08 7.61
CA ASP A 124 -1.97 -10.30 6.18
C ASP A 124 -2.09 -8.97 5.40
N ILE A 125 -2.79 -7.95 5.92
CA ILE A 125 -2.87 -6.63 5.26
C ILE A 125 -1.51 -5.92 5.19
N SER A 126 -0.60 -6.20 6.13
CA SER A 126 0.75 -5.63 6.14
C SER A 126 1.60 -5.97 4.91
N VAL A 127 1.19 -6.98 4.11
CA VAL A 127 1.90 -7.37 2.89
C VAL A 127 1.78 -6.31 1.79
N GLU A 128 0.59 -5.71 1.63
CA GLU A 128 0.35 -4.64 0.65
C GLU A 128 0.32 -3.26 1.29
N HIS A 129 0.02 -3.19 2.59
CA HIS A 129 -0.18 -1.95 3.33
C HIS A 129 0.75 -1.83 4.56
N PRO A 130 2.08 -2.02 4.41
CA PRO A 130 3.03 -2.10 5.53
C PRO A 130 3.16 -0.80 6.33
N ASN A 131 2.91 0.35 5.70
CA ASN A 131 3.11 1.66 6.33
C ASN A 131 1.94 2.08 7.23
N VAL A 132 0.77 1.45 7.06
CA VAL A 132 -0.48 1.83 7.77
C VAL A 132 -0.99 0.73 8.70
N VAL A 133 -0.40 -0.47 8.69
CA VAL A 133 -0.82 -1.57 9.57
C VAL A 133 -0.71 -1.22 11.06
N GLU A 134 0.31 -0.46 11.47
CA GLU A 134 0.43 -0.01 12.86
C GLU A 134 -0.72 0.94 13.25
N ASN A 135 -1.16 1.81 12.33
CA ASN A 135 -2.35 2.63 12.55
C ASN A 135 -3.57 1.72 12.74
N TYR A 136 -3.75 0.71 11.89
CA TYR A 136 -4.88 -0.22 12.02
C TYR A 136 -4.91 -0.93 13.37
N ARG A 137 -3.75 -1.41 13.85
CA ARG A 137 -3.62 -2.04 15.18
C ARG A 137 -3.95 -1.07 16.32
N ALA A 138 -3.39 0.15 16.28
CA ALA A 138 -3.68 1.19 17.26
C ALA A 138 -5.17 1.57 17.27
N ALA A 139 -5.77 1.74 16.09
CA ALA A 139 -7.18 2.07 15.94
C ALA A 139 -8.08 0.99 16.55
N ASN A 140 -7.79 -0.28 16.26
CA ASN A 140 -8.56 -1.41 16.78
C ASN A 140 -8.41 -1.56 18.29
N GLN A 141 -7.21 -1.38 18.85
CA GLN A 141 -7.02 -1.39 20.30
C GLN A 141 -7.93 -0.35 20.98
N ILE A 142 -7.91 0.89 20.48
CA ILE A 142 -8.77 1.96 21.01
C ILE A 142 -10.24 1.64 20.80
N SER A 143 -10.64 1.10 19.64
CA SER A 143 -12.02 0.71 19.34
C SER A 143 -12.54 -0.34 20.33
N VAL A 144 -11.71 -1.34 20.66
CA VAL A 144 -12.02 -2.36 21.67
C VAL A 144 -12.13 -1.74 23.07
N GLU A 145 -11.24 -0.83 23.45
CA GLU A 145 -11.31 -0.10 24.72
C GLU A 145 -12.57 0.79 24.81
N ALA A 146 -12.93 1.45 23.71
CA ALA A 146 -14.10 2.31 23.58
C ALA A 146 -15.41 1.55 23.82
N ARG A 147 -15.54 0.36 23.21
CA ARG A 147 -16.70 -0.53 23.42
C ARG A 147 -16.87 -0.96 24.88
N ASN A 148 -15.77 -0.96 25.64
CA ASN A 148 -15.77 -1.26 27.06
C ASN A 148 -15.90 -0.01 27.95
N GLY A 149 -16.16 1.17 27.38
CA GLY A 149 -16.26 2.44 28.12
C GLY A 149 -14.94 2.93 28.70
N ARG A 150 -13.79 2.46 28.18
CA ARG A 150 -12.45 2.74 28.71
C ARG A 150 -11.61 3.72 27.88
N ALA A 151 -12.16 4.27 26.81
CA ALA A 151 -11.46 5.23 25.95
C ALA A 151 -11.99 6.66 26.16
N SER A 152 -11.07 7.62 26.25
CA SER A 152 -11.37 9.05 26.24
C SER A 152 -11.72 9.54 24.83
N THR A 153 -12.45 10.66 24.72
CA THR A 153 -12.80 11.27 23.42
C THR A 153 -11.57 11.58 22.56
N GLU A 154 -10.45 11.95 23.18
CA GLU A 154 -9.20 12.18 22.45
C GLU A 154 -8.62 10.89 21.87
N GLN A 155 -8.67 9.78 22.61
CA GLN A 155 -8.32 8.47 22.05
C GLN A 155 -9.26 8.09 20.90
N LEU A 156 -10.57 8.35 21.02
CA LEU A 156 -11.53 8.10 19.93
C LEU A 156 -11.18 8.92 18.68
N ARG A 157 -10.77 10.18 18.86
CA ARG A 157 -10.29 11.04 17.76
C ARG A 157 -9.05 10.46 17.10
N GLN A 158 -8.10 9.95 17.89
CA GLN A 158 -6.91 9.26 17.36
C GLN A 158 -7.28 7.98 16.60
N SER A 159 -8.22 7.18 17.11
CA SER A 159 -8.73 5.98 16.43
C SER A 159 -9.32 6.32 15.06
N MET A 160 -10.10 7.40 14.96
CA MET A 160 -10.62 7.89 13.67
C MET A 160 -9.50 8.23 12.68
N VAL A 161 -8.44 8.91 13.13
CA VAL A 161 -7.28 9.24 12.29
C VAL A 161 -6.54 7.97 11.84
N HIS A 162 -6.39 7.01 12.74
CA HIS A 162 -5.71 5.77 12.43
C HIS A 162 -6.50 4.87 11.46
N PHE A 163 -7.83 4.78 11.61
CA PHE A 163 -8.68 4.12 10.62
C PHE A 163 -8.68 4.86 9.29
N ARG A 164 -8.67 6.21 9.29
CA ARG A 164 -8.57 7.03 8.07
C ARG A 164 -7.33 6.67 7.26
N ALA A 165 -6.19 6.52 7.93
CA ALA A 165 -4.92 6.21 7.26
C ALA A 165 -4.99 4.89 6.48
N LEU A 166 -5.54 3.83 7.09
CA LEU A 166 -5.73 2.56 6.38
C LEU A 166 -6.82 2.67 5.30
N PHE A 167 -7.92 3.35 5.59
CA PHE A 167 -9.03 3.53 4.66
C PHE A 167 -8.57 4.21 3.36
N ASP A 168 -7.83 5.33 3.46
CA ASP A 168 -7.33 6.06 2.29
C ASP A 168 -6.33 5.23 1.47
N ASP A 169 -5.47 4.47 2.14
CA ASP A 169 -4.54 3.55 1.49
C ASP A 169 -5.28 2.44 0.72
N LEU A 170 -6.37 1.91 1.30
CA LEU A 170 -7.25 0.93 0.65
C LEU A 170 -8.09 1.52 -0.51
N LEU A 171 -8.32 2.83 -0.56
CA LEU A 171 -8.99 3.47 -1.70
C LEU A 171 -8.03 3.83 -2.84
N THR A 172 -6.71 3.75 -2.60
CA THR A 172 -5.73 4.10 -3.62
C THR A 172 -5.80 3.12 -4.80
N PRO A 173 -5.93 3.62 -6.05
CA PRO A 173 -5.99 2.77 -7.23
C PRO A 173 -4.72 1.92 -7.36
N GLY A 174 -4.94 0.65 -7.75
CA GLY A 174 -3.86 -0.26 -8.12
C GLY A 174 -3.03 0.30 -9.27
N GLU A 175 -1.80 -0.19 -9.40
CA GLU A 175 -0.85 0.28 -10.43
C GLU A 175 -1.41 0.16 -11.86
N ASP A 176 -2.29 -0.83 -12.08
CA ASP A 176 -2.94 -1.08 -13.37
C ASP A 176 -3.86 0.08 -13.81
N GLU A 177 -4.63 0.68 -12.90
CA GLU A 177 -5.51 1.82 -13.22
C GLU A 177 -4.72 3.13 -13.43
N ARG A 178 -3.54 3.29 -12.83
CA ARG A 178 -2.71 4.49 -13.00
C ARG A 178 -2.12 4.59 -14.41
N THR A 179 -2.03 3.47 -15.11
CA THR A 179 -1.45 3.39 -16.46
C THR A 179 -2.50 3.68 -17.55
N ASP A 180 -3.78 3.54 -17.24
CA ASP A 180 -4.92 3.77 -18.15
C ASP A 180 -5.67 5.10 -17.92
N GLY A 181 -5.15 5.98 -17.06
CA GLY A 181 -5.66 7.35 -16.92
C GLY A 181 -5.64 8.12 -18.26
N PRO A 182 -6.57 9.07 -18.51
CA PRO A 182 -6.69 9.72 -19.79
C PRO A 182 -5.35 10.32 -20.21
N ARG A 183 -4.72 9.73 -21.25
CA ARG A 183 -3.64 10.38 -21.99
C ARG A 183 -4.23 11.67 -22.52
N ALA A 184 -4.03 12.75 -21.76
CA ALA A 184 -4.48 14.07 -22.09
C ALA A 184 -4.01 14.36 -23.52
N ALA A 185 -5.00 14.69 -24.36
CA ALA A 185 -4.80 15.19 -25.69
C ALA A 185 -3.87 16.40 -25.63
N GLY A 186 -2.59 16.21 -25.97
CA GLY A 186 -1.57 17.25 -25.93
C GLY A 186 -0.72 17.31 -27.21
N GLU A 187 -1.15 16.67 -28.30
CA GLU A 187 -0.36 16.56 -29.53
C GLU A 187 -1.09 17.00 -30.82
N ARG A 188 -2.19 17.78 -30.73
CA ARG A 188 -2.91 18.24 -31.93
C ARG A 188 -2.88 19.73 -32.24
N GLU A 189 -2.21 20.57 -31.46
CA GLU A 189 -2.22 22.03 -31.70
C GLU A 189 -0.99 22.62 -32.43
N GLN A 190 0.04 21.84 -32.77
CA GLN A 190 1.23 22.39 -33.46
C GLN A 190 1.27 22.22 -35.00
N SER A 191 0.32 21.50 -35.61
CA SER A 191 0.37 21.25 -37.07
C SER A 191 -0.38 22.29 -37.93
N GLY A 192 -1.08 23.27 -37.32
CA GLY A 192 -1.91 24.24 -38.05
C GLY A 192 -1.25 25.57 -38.41
N GLN A 193 -0.03 25.86 -37.93
CA GLN A 193 0.50 27.23 -37.94
C GLN A 193 1.70 27.48 -38.88
N GLN A 194 2.06 26.51 -39.73
CA GLN A 194 3.18 26.65 -40.69
C GLN A 194 2.77 26.89 -42.16
N ALA A 195 1.48 27.12 -42.44
CA ALA A 195 1.00 27.31 -43.81
C ALA A 195 0.58 28.75 -44.16
N GLU A 196 1.06 29.77 -43.46
CA GLU A 196 0.79 31.18 -43.85
C GLU A 196 1.97 32.08 -43.50
N GLN A 197 3.06 32.02 -44.25
CA GLN A 197 4.03 33.12 -44.41
C GLN A 197 5.09 32.76 -45.46
N GLY A 198 4.88 33.21 -46.69
CA GLY A 198 5.84 32.98 -47.77
C GLY A 198 5.41 33.51 -49.14
N THR A 199 4.83 34.70 -49.23
CA THR A 199 4.78 35.44 -50.50
C THR A 199 4.82 36.93 -50.20
N VAL A 200 5.99 37.55 -50.38
CA VAL A 200 6.14 39.01 -50.48
C VAL A 200 6.83 39.28 -51.83
N PRO A 201 6.28 40.16 -52.68
CA PRO A 201 6.76 40.37 -54.03
C PRO A 201 7.98 41.28 -54.09
N ASP A 202 8.83 40.96 -55.06
CA ASP A 202 9.90 41.75 -55.66
C ASP A 202 9.47 43.18 -55.97
N GLN A 203 10.14 44.17 -55.36
CA GLN A 203 10.47 45.47 -55.95
C GLN A 203 11.57 46.16 -55.12
N THR A 204 12.71 46.51 -55.73
CA THR A 204 13.35 47.84 -55.61
C THR A 204 14.41 48.05 -56.72
N ILE A 205 13.99 48.76 -57.77
CA ILE A 205 14.59 49.96 -58.38
C ILE A 205 16.10 50.00 -58.74
N ARG A 206 16.34 49.99 -60.07
CA ARG A 206 17.23 50.83 -60.91
C ARG A 206 18.49 51.53 -60.34
N ARG A 207 19.60 51.23 -61.04
CA ARG A 207 20.63 52.09 -61.67
C ARG A 207 21.43 53.09 -60.82
N GLY A 208 22.74 52.83 -60.79
CA GLY A 208 23.84 53.80 -60.91
C GLY A 208 24.96 53.15 -61.71
#